data_AF-A0A1X0J1A2-F1
#
_entry.id   AF-A0A1X0J1A2-F1
#
_cell.length_a   1.000
_cell.length_b   1.000
_cell.length_c   1.000
_cell.angle_alpha   90.00
_cell.angle_beta   90.00
_cell.angle_gamma   90.00
#
_symmetry.space_group_name_H-M   'P 1'
#
loop_
_entity.id
_entity.type
_entity.pdbx_description
1 polymer ?
#
loop_
_entity_poly.entity_id
_entity_poly.type
_entity_poly.pdbx_seq_one_letter_code
_entity_poly.pdbx_strand_id
1 'polypeptide(L)'
;MGLAVPASAVDLASASALVDSTGSVRRLRALARIGYGGPQITASLGLSDPTALSGLYSGRAKNVTAQRAQAIADLFNKLQMTEGPSRVARQRATQKGWPLPLQWDEDTIDDPAVQPIYGSNFSTATERLEELQDMGVTDTYQLAQRLDVKPESVERQLQRIKAATRKEGAA
;
A
#
# COMPACT_ATOMS: atom_id res chain seq x y z
N MET A 1 15.16 1.85 -38.27
CA MET A 1 13.84 1.66 -37.65
C MET A 1 13.93 0.43 -36.75
N GLY A 2 13.88 0.61 -35.43
CA GLY A 2 13.92 -0.51 -34.49
C GLY A 2 12.54 -1.15 -34.40
N LEU A 3 12.43 -2.42 -34.76
CA LEU A 3 11.22 -3.21 -34.55
C LEU A 3 11.04 -3.41 -33.05
N ALA A 4 9.95 -2.88 -32.51
CA ALA A 4 9.51 -3.19 -31.16
C ALA A 4 9.24 -4.69 -31.07
N VAL A 5 10.02 -5.40 -30.26
CA VAL A 5 9.83 -6.83 -30.00
C VAL A 5 8.46 -6.97 -29.33
N PRO A 6 7.48 -7.69 -29.90
CA PRO A 6 6.23 -7.93 -29.19
C PRO A 6 6.56 -8.75 -27.94
N ALA A 7 6.01 -8.35 -26.79
CA ALA A 7 6.04 -9.16 -25.58
C ALA A 7 5.69 -10.60 -25.95
N SER A 8 6.61 -11.54 -25.70
CA SER A 8 6.48 -12.92 -26.18
C SER A 8 5.19 -13.55 -25.66
N ALA A 9 4.60 -14.50 -26.40
CA ALA A 9 3.37 -15.18 -25.98
C ALA A 9 3.46 -15.80 -24.56
N VAL A 10 4.67 -16.17 -24.13
CA VAL A 10 4.95 -16.66 -22.77
C VAL A 10 4.80 -15.57 -21.72
N ASP A 11 5.21 -14.34 -22.03
CA ASP A 11 5.11 -13.17 -21.15
C ASP A 11 3.64 -12.73 -21.02
N LEU A 12 2.89 -12.77 -22.12
CA LEU A 12 1.45 -12.50 -22.13
C LEU A 12 0.63 -13.60 -21.41
N ALA A 13 1.03 -14.87 -21.57
CA ALA A 13 0.44 -15.98 -20.82
C ALA A 13 0.70 -15.86 -19.32
N SER A 14 1.92 -15.44 -18.93
CA SER A 14 2.27 -15.17 -17.55
C SER A 14 1.51 -13.97 -16.98
N ALA A 15 1.35 -12.90 -17.77
CA ALA A 15 0.59 -11.70 -17.39
C ALA A 15 -0.92 -11.99 -17.20
N SER A 16 -1.47 -12.91 -18.00
CA SER A 16 -2.88 -13.31 -17.92
C SER A 16 -3.15 -14.42 -16.92
N ALA A 17 -2.09 -15.05 -16.38
CA ALA A 17 -2.22 -16.12 -15.39
C ALA A 17 -2.95 -15.61 -14.14
N LEU A 18 -3.82 -16.46 -13.58
CA LEU A 18 -4.54 -16.16 -12.35
C LEU A 18 -3.66 -16.48 -11.14
N VAL A 19 -3.50 -15.51 -10.25
CA VAL A 19 -2.76 -15.62 -8.99
C VAL A 19 -3.67 -15.33 -7.80
N ASP A 20 -3.27 -15.78 -6.61
CA ASP A 20 -4.01 -15.52 -5.39
C ASP A 20 -4.15 -14.02 -5.13
N SER A 21 -5.37 -13.59 -4.84
CA SER A 21 -5.70 -12.17 -4.68
C SER A 21 -5.34 -11.60 -3.30
N THR A 22 -4.94 -12.42 -2.33
CA THR A 22 -4.74 -12.01 -0.92
C THR A 22 -3.86 -10.79 -0.80
N GLY A 23 -2.71 -10.81 -1.46
CA GLY A 23 -1.79 -9.68 -1.48
C GLY A 23 -2.39 -8.42 -2.12
N SER A 24 -3.15 -8.57 -3.20
CA SER A 24 -3.85 -7.45 -3.84
C SER A 24 -4.93 -6.87 -2.93
N VAL A 25 -5.71 -7.73 -2.26
CA VAL A 25 -6.76 -7.32 -1.32
C VAL A 25 -6.17 -6.54 -0.16
N ARG A 26 -5.06 -7.02 0.42
CA ARG A 26 -4.37 -6.36 1.55
C ARG A 26 -3.87 -4.97 1.15
N ARG A 27 -3.15 -4.87 0.03
CA ARG A 27 -2.63 -3.60 -0.52
C ARG A 27 -3.76 -2.60 -0.81
N LEU A 28 -4.83 -3.02 -1.47
CA LEU A 28 -5.97 -2.15 -1.78
C LEU A 28 -6.66 -1.63 -0.51
N ARG A 29 -6.87 -2.49 0.49
CA ARG A 29 -7.49 -2.10 1.76
C ARG A 29 -6.61 -1.14 2.56
N ALA A 30 -5.29 -1.36 2.54
CA ALA A 30 -4.32 -0.46 3.15
C ALA A 30 -4.28 0.91 2.46
N LEU A 31 -4.32 0.94 1.13
CA LEU A 31 -4.44 2.19 0.37
C LEU A 31 -5.75 2.93 0.67
N ALA A 32 -6.85 2.20 0.83
CA ALA A 32 -8.12 2.80 1.25
C ALA A 32 -8.03 3.39 2.67
N ARG A 33 -7.26 2.76 3.56
CA ARG A 33 -7.02 3.25 4.93
C ARG A 33 -6.30 4.60 4.97
N ILE A 34 -5.43 4.88 4.01
CA ILE A 34 -4.75 6.17 3.86
C ILE A 34 -5.46 7.15 2.90
N GLY A 35 -6.52 6.73 2.21
CA GLY A 35 -7.42 7.64 1.48
C GLY A 35 -7.50 7.46 -0.03
N TYR A 36 -6.93 6.38 -0.56
CA TYR A 36 -7.10 5.98 -1.96
C TYR A 36 -8.18 4.89 -2.07
N GLY A 37 -9.41 5.31 -2.34
CA GLY A 37 -10.54 4.41 -2.53
C GLY A 37 -10.64 3.87 -3.96
N GLY A 38 -11.67 3.06 -4.22
CA GLY A 38 -11.94 2.45 -5.53
C GLY A 38 -11.78 3.42 -6.71
N PRO A 39 -12.46 4.58 -6.74
CA PRO A 39 -12.38 5.52 -7.85
C PRO A 39 -10.97 6.05 -8.13
N GLN A 40 -10.18 6.35 -7.08
CA GLN A 40 -8.81 6.83 -7.23
C GLN A 40 -7.92 5.72 -7.80
N ILE A 41 -8.03 4.51 -7.25
CA ILE A 41 -7.21 3.38 -7.68
C ILE A 41 -7.59 2.94 -9.10
N THR A 42 -8.87 2.85 -9.44
CA THR A 42 -9.31 2.48 -10.80
C THR A 42 -8.83 3.50 -11.82
N ALA A 43 -8.92 4.80 -11.52
CA ALA A 43 -8.40 5.85 -12.39
C ALA A 43 -6.88 5.73 -12.57
N SER A 44 -6.11 5.52 -11.50
CA SER A 44 -4.66 5.31 -11.58
C SER A 44 -4.26 4.04 -12.36
N LEU A 45 -5.14 3.04 -12.41
CA LEU A 45 -4.95 1.81 -13.17
C LEU A 45 -5.53 1.86 -14.60
N GLY A 46 -6.02 3.03 -15.04
CA GLY A 46 -6.61 3.21 -16.37
C GLY A 46 -7.94 2.48 -16.58
N LEU A 47 -8.66 2.15 -15.51
CA LEU A 47 -9.96 1.48 -15.58
C LEU A 47 -11.10 2.49 -15.62
N SER A 48 -11.96 2.33 -16.62
CA SER A 48 -13.14 3.19 -16.81
C SER A 48 -14.24 2.93 -15.79
N ASP A 49 -14.35 1.70 -15.26
CA ASP A 49 -15.35 1.34 -14.26
C ASP A 49 -14.79 1.55 -12.84
N PRO A 50 -15.36 2.47 -12.04
CA PRO A 50 -14.94 2.73 -10.66
C PRO A 50 -15.26 1.56 -9.70
N THR A 51 -16.09 0.60 -10.12
CA THR A 51 -16.49 -0.57 -9.34
C THR A 51 -15.73 -1.85 -9.70
N ALA A 52 -14.84 -1.78 -10.69
CA ALA A 52 -14.10 -2.94 -11.22
C ALA A 52 -13.32 -3.73 -10.15
N LEU A 53 -12.90 -3.07 -9.06
CA LEU A 53 -12.13 -3.68 -7.97
C LEU A 53 -12.99 -4.06 -6.75
N SER A 54 -14.32 -3.91 -6.81
CA SER A 54 -15.23 -4.18 -5.69
C SER A 54 -15.16 -5.63 -5.18
N GLY A 55 -14.95 -6.59 -6.07
CA GLY A 55 -14.73 -8.00 -5.74
C GLY A 55 -13.47 -8.23 -4.90
N LEU A 56 -12.41 -7.47 -5.15
CA LEU A 56 -11.16 -7.52 -4.38
C LEU A 56 -11.35 -6.85 -3.01
N TYR A 57 -11.92 -5.64 -2.95
CA TYR A 57 -12.18 -4.97 -1.67
C TYR A 57 -13.04 -5.81 -0.72
N SER A 58 -14.04 -6.53 -1.25
CA SER A 58 -14.89 -7.43 -0.47
C SER A 58 -14.23 -8.78 -0.13
N GLY A 59 -13.11 -9.15 -0.76
CA GLY A 59 -12.46 -10.46 -0.60
C GLY A 59 -13.23 -11.63 -1.24
N ARG A 60 -14.22 -11.32 -2.09
CA ARG A 60 -15.00 -12.31 -2.85
C ARG A 60 -14.21 -12.85 -4.04
N ALA A 61 -13.46 -11.99 -4.72
CA ALA A 61 -12.53 -12.42 -5.75
C ALA A 61 -11.39 -13.19 -5.07
N LYS A 62 -11.19 -14.47 -5.44
CA LYS A 62 -10.11 -15.31 -4.92
C LYS A 62 -8.84 -15.21 -5.75
N ASN A 63 -9.02 -14.97 -7.05
CA ASN A 63 -7.94 -14.85 -8.00
C ASN A 63 -7.99 -13.51 -8.71
N VAL A 64 -6.84 -13.06 -9.18
CA VAL A 64 -6.65 -11.87 -10.00
C VAL A 64 -5.59 -12.17 -11.05
N THR A 65 -5.58 -11.49 -12.20
CA THR A 65 -4.48 -11.69 -13.17
C THR A 65 -3.16 -11.22 -12.59
N ALA A 66 -2.06 -11.91 -12.90
CA ALA A 66 -0.72 -11.55 -12.46
C ALA A 66 -0.37 -10.11 -12.85
N GLN A 67 -0.74 -9.68 -14.05
CA GLN A 67 -0.57 -8.30 -14.50
C GLN A 67 -1.27 -7.30 -13.58
N ARG A 68 -2.50 -7.60 -13.15
CA ARG A 68 -3.27 -6.73 -12.26
C ARG A 68 -2.69 -6.74 -10.85
N ALA A 69 -2.28 -7.90 -10.34
CA ALA A 69 -1.60 -8.00 -9.05
C ALA A 69 -0.33 -7.14 -9.03
N GLN A 70 0.49 -7.24 -10.08
CA GLN A 70 1.69 -6.43 -10.23
C GLN A 70 1.37 -4.93 -10.28
N ALA A 71 0.38 -4.53 -11.09
CA ALA A 71 -0.02 -3.13 -11.19
C ALA A 71 -0.53 -2.56 -9.84
N ILE A 72 -1.23 -3.38 -9.04
CA ILE A 72 -1.66 -3.02 -7.69
C ILE A 72 -0.44 -2.90 -6.74
N ALA A 73 0.52 -3.83 -6.84
CA ALA A 73 1.74 -3.78 -6.05
C ALA A 73 2.58 -2.53 -6.36
N ASP A 74 2.75 -2.20 -7.64
CA ASP A 74 3.46 -1.00 -8.07
C ASP A 74 2.78 0.28 -7.58
N LEU A 75 1.44 0.30 -7.62
CA LEU A 75 0.67 1.43 -7.13
C LEU A 75 0.75 1.56 -5.60
N PHE A 76 0.72 0.44 -4.89
CA PHE A 76 0.94 0.41 -3.44
C PHE A 76 2.30 0.98 -3.08
N ASN A 77 3.37 0.52 -3.75
CA ASN A 77 4.73 0.99 -3.48
C ASN A 77 4.88 2.51 -3.68
N LYS A 78 4.16 3.07 -4.66
CA LYS A 78 4.15 4.52 -4.94
C LYS A 78 3.37 5.33 -3.91
N LEU A 79 2.25 4.79 -3.43
CA LEU A 79 1.25 5.57 -2.68
C LEU A 79 1.24 5.27 -1.17
N GLN A 80 1.85 4.17 -0.71
CA GLN A 80 1.74 3.70 0.67
C GLN A 80 2.19 4.71 1.74
N MET A 81 3.03 5.69 1.37
CA MET A 81 3.54 6.74 2.26
C MET A 81 2.84 8.09 2.09
N THR A 82 1.90 8.21 1.15
CA THR A 82 1.25 9.47 0.80
C THR A 82 -0.20 9.43 1.25
N GLU A 83 -0.69 10.48 1.89
CA GLU A 83 -2.10 10.55 2.22
C GLU A 83 -2.94 10.71 0.95
N GLY A 84 -3.94 9.83 0.80
CA GLY A 84 -4.87 9.90 -0.31
C GLY A 84 -5.94 10.97 -0.10
N PRO A 85 -6.47 11.56 -1.19
CA PRO A 85 -7.33 12.74 -1.12
C PRO A 85 -8.74 12.45 -0.58
N SER A 86 -9.16 11.19 -0.45
CA SER A 86 -10.53 10.83 -0.07
C SER A 86 -10.66 10.56 1.43
N ARG A 87 -11.15 11.57 2.17
CA ARG A 87 -11.55 11.42 3.58
C ARG A 87 -12.64 10.35 3.78
N VAL A 88 -13.56 10.24 2.83
CA VAL A 88 -14.63 9.22 2.86
C VAL A 88 -14.07 7.80 2.74
N ALA A 89 -13.09 7.59 1.86
CA ALA A 89 -12.41 6.30 1.73
C ALA A 89 -11.71 5.91 3.04
N ARG A 90 -10.96 6.85 3.64
CA ARG A 90 -10.33 6.65 4.96
C ARG A 90 -11.35 6.25 6.02
N GLN A 91 -12.41 7.04 6.17
CA GLN A 91 -13.42 6.80 7.21
C GLN A 91 -14.07 5.42 7.06
N ARG A 92 -14.40 5.01 5.83
CA ARG A 92 -14.98 3.68 5.55
C ARG A 92 -13.99 2.56 5.84
N ALA A 93 -12.73 2.71 5.45
CA ALA A 93 -11.68 1.74 5.76
C ALA A 93 -11.41 1.63 7.26
N THR A 94 -11.50 2.76 7.99
CA THR A 94 -11.42 2.81 9.45
C THR A 94 -12.54 2.02 10.12
N GLN A 95 -13.78 2.29 9.74
CA GLN A 95 -14.95 1.55 10.27
C GLN A 95 -14.89 0.05 9.96
N LYS A 96 -14.27 -0.33 8.84
CA LYS A 96 -14.06 -1.73 8.46
C LYS A 96 -12.88 -2.39 9.15
N GLY A 97 -12.13 -1.67 10.00
CA GLY A 97 -10.96 -2.20 10.69
C GLY A 97 -9.81 -2.58 9.75
N TRP A 98 -9.73 -1.98 8.55
CA TRP A 98 -8.68 -2.33 7.60
C TRP A 98 -7.31 -1.81 8.06
N PRO A 99 -6.24 -2.62 7.98
CA PRO A 99 -4.91 -2.20 8.42
C PRO A 99 -4.34 -1.06 7.57
N LEU A 100 -3.46 -0.26 8.16
CA LEU A 100 -2.61 0.70 7.46
C LEU A 100 -1.53 -0.03 6.63
N PRO A 101 -0.93 0.62 5.63
CA PRO A 101 0.18 0.05 4.86
C PRO A 101 1.33 -0.43 5.74
N LEU A 102 1.68 0.36 6.76
CA LEU A 102 2.80 0.10 7.66
C LEU A 102 2.56 -1.06 8.64
N GLN A 103 1.34 -1.57 8.69
CA GLN A 103 1.01 -2.78 9.45
C GLN A 103 1.26 -4.06 8.63
N TRP A 104 1.61 -3.92 7.35
CA TRP A 104 2.03 -5.03 6.51
C TRP A 104 3.53 -4.97 6.26
N ASP A 105 4.17 -6.14 6.33
CA ASP A 105 5.54 -6.33 5.87
C ASP A 105 5.51 -6.62 4.37
N GLU A 106 6.25 -5.84 3.58
CA GLU A 106 6.20 -5.87 2.11
C GLU A 106 6.68 -7.19 1.50
N ASP A 107 7.55 -7.93 2.19
CA ASP A 107 8.09 -9.21 1.73
C ASP A 107 7.13 -10.37 2.02
N THR A 108 6.17 -10.18 2.93
CA THR A 108 5.30 -11.25 3.44
C THR A 108 3.81 -10.95 3.29
N ILE A 109 3.44 -9.78 2.79
CA ILE A 109 2.06 -9.35 2.54
C ILE A 109 1.29 -10.28 1.59
N ASP A 110 1.97 -11.07 0.75
CA ASP A 110 1.37 -12.03 -0.15
C ASP A 110 1.11 -13.41 0.49
N ASP A 111 1.73 -13.70 1.64
CA ASP A 111 1.55 -14.97 2.36
C ASP A 111 0.22 -14.96 3.13
N PRO A 112 -0.73 -15.87 2.82
CA PRO A 112 -2.03 -15.91 3.49
C PRO A 112 -1.94 -16.19 5.00
N ALA A 113 -0.88 -16.85 5.47
CA ALA A 113 -0.67 -17.15 6.89
C ALA A 113 -0.24 -15.93 7.72
N VAL A 114 0.26 -14.88 7.05
CA VAL A 114 0.79 -13.69 7.69
C VAL A 114 -0.33 -12.77 8.12
N GLN A 115 -0.26 -12.32 9.36
CA GLN A 115 -1.19 -11.34 9.93
C GLN A 115 -0.55 -9.96 9.95
N PRO A 116 -1.34 -8.89 9.82
CA PRO A 116 -0.81 -7.55 9.95
C PRO A 116 -0.38 -7.31 11.40
N ILE A 117 0.63 -6.47 11.56
CA ILE A 117 1.17 -6.10 12.86
C ILE A 117 0.16 -5.16 13.53
N TYR A 118 -0.40 -5.61 14.65
CA TYR A 118 -1.30 -4.82 15.49
C TYR A 118 -0.56 -4.35 16.74
N GLY A 119 -0.56 -3.04 16.96
CA GLY A 119 0.09 -2.36 18.07
C GLY A 119 -0.62 -1.02 18.30
N SER A 120 -0.57 -0.50 19.53
CA SER A 120 -1.48 0.55 19.98
C SER A 120 -1.34 1.92 19.29
N ASN A 121 -0.33 2.12 18.44
CA ASN A 121 0.08 3.46 17.96
C ASN A 121 0.27 3.57 16.43
N PHE A 122 -0.34 2.72 15.61
CA PHE A 122 -0.27 2.91 14.15
C PHE A 122 -1.19 4.06 13.70
N SER A 123 -0.64 5.27 13.63
CA SER A 123 -1.30 6.47 13.09
C SER A 123 -1.10 6.60 11.56
N THR A 124 -1.85 7.47 10.87
CA THR A 124 -1.64 7.74 9.42
C THR A 124 -0.30 8.47 9.18
N ALA A 125 0.10 8.67 7.91
CA ALA A 125 1.33 9.41 7.60
C ALA A 125 1.28 10.87 8.10
N THR A 126 0.11 11.51 8.04
CA THR A 126 -0.17 12.86 8.53
C THR A 126 -0.23 12.92 10.04
N GLU A 127 -1.00 12.03 10.67
CA GLU A 127 -1.03 11.97 12.15
C GLU A 127 0.35 11.60 12.71
N ARG A 128 1.17 10.78 12.01
CA ARG A 128 2.58 10.57 12.40
C ARG A 128 3.47 11.78 12.20
N LEU A 129 3.34 12.54 11.10
CA LEU A 129 4.17 13.73 10.85
C LEU A 129 3.86 14.83 11.87
N GLU A 130 2.58 15.01 12.20
CA GLU A 130 2.10 15.94 13.21
C GLU A 130 2.51 15.47 14.63
N GLU A 131 2.31 14.20 14.99
CA GLU A 131 2.76 13.65 16.29
C GLU A 131 4.29 13.69 16.46
N LEU A 132 5.07 13.43 15.41
CA LEU A 132 6.54 13.49 15.44
C LEU A 132 7.08 14.92 15.55
N GLN A 133 6.40 15.88 14.93
CA GLN A 133 6.76 17.31 15.05
C GLN A 133 6.35 17.90 16.39
N ASP A 134 5.18 17.53 16.92
CA ASP A 134 4.63 18.08 18.16
C ASP A 134 5.33 17.52 19.41
N MET A 135 5.83 16.27 19.37
CA MET A 135 6.50 15.63 20.51
C MET A 135 8.03 15.83 20.57
N GLY A 136 8.68 16.44 19.57
CA GLY A 136 10.14 16.67 19.56
C GLY A 136 10.99 15.39 19.57
N VAL A 137 10.41 14.25 19.18
CA VAL A 137 11.06 12.93 19.24
C VAL A 137 11.89 12.72 17.98
N THR A 138 13.20 12.90 18.11
CA THR A 138 14.20 12.66 17.04
C THR A 138 14.71 11.20 17.04
N ASP A 139 14.38 10.41 18.06
CA ASP A 139 15.02 9.11 18.33
C ASP A 139 14.18 7.90 17.92
N THR A 140 14.69 7.13 16.97
CA THR A 140 14.01 5.98 16.33
C THR A 140 13.75 4.82 17.29
N TYR A 141 14.55 4.67 18.34
CA TYR A 141 14.45 3.55 19.27
C TYR A 141 13.25 3.71 20.21
N GLN A 142 12.95 4.94 20.63
CA GLN A 142 11.75 5.24 21.42
C GLN A 142 10.46 5.05 20.63
N LEU A 143 10.48 5.34 19.32
CA LEU A 143 9.36 5.06 18.43
C LEU A 143 9.10 3.56 18.33
N ALA A 144 10.14 2.75 18.15
CA ALA A 144 10.05 1.30 18.05
C ALA A 144 9.45 0.66 19.32
N GLN A 145 9.91 1.10 20.50
CA GLN A 145 9.36 0.63 21.78
C GLN A 145 7.89 1.02 21.98
N ARG A 146 7.50 2.24 21.59
CA ARG A 146 6.10 2.72 21.76
C ARG A 146 5.12 2.13 20.76
N LEU A 147 5.61 1.72 19.60
CA LEU A 147 4.81 1.14 18.51
C LEU A 147 4.72 -0.39 18.59
N ASP A 148 5.46 -1.02 19.49
CA ASP A 148 5.64 -2.49 19.59
C ASP A 148 6.08 -3.09 18.23
N VAL A 149 7.06 -2.44 17.62
CA VAL A 149 7.64 -2.84 16.33
C VAL A 149 9.14 -2.91 16.45
N LYS A 150 9.77 -3.72 15.61
CA LYS A 150 11.23 -3.82 15.61
C LYS A 150 11.85 -2.48 15.14
N PRO A 151 12.89 -1.98 15.82
CA PRO A 151 13.53 -0.71 15.50
C PRO A 151 14.06 -0.67 14.07
N GLU A 152 14.55 -1.80 13.57
CA GLU A 152 15.01 -1.97 12.18
C GLU A 152 13.92 -1.67 11.14
N SER A 153 12.65 -1.96 11.45
CA SER A 153 11.52 -1.71 10.56
C SER A 153 11.17 -0.22 10.51
N VAL A 154 11.25 0.45 11.67
CA VAL A 154 11.04 1.91 11.80
C VAL A 154 12.19 2.68 11.15
N GLU A 155 13.44 2.24 11.36
CA GLU A 155 14.62 2.85 10.74
C GLU A 155 14.59 2.72 9.22
N ARG A 156 14.25 1.54 8.68
CA ARG A 156 14.07 1.36 7.23
C ARG A 156 12.98 2.27 6.68
N GLN A 157 11.88 2.47 7.41
CA GLN A 157 10.80 3.38 7.01
C GLN A 157 11.21 4.86 7.09
N LEU A 158 11.89 5.30 8.15
CA LEU A 158 12.36 6.69 8.30
C LEU A 158 13.44 7.04 7.27
N GLN A 159 14.36 6.11 6.98
CA GLN A 159 15.35 6.29 5.90
C GLN A 159 14.68 6.44 4.54
N ARG A 160 13.59 5.70 4.30
CA ARG A 160 12.79 5.82 3.07
C ARG A 160 11.97 7.11 3.00
N ILE A 161 11.39 7.57 4.12
CA ILE A 161 10.74 8.90 4.20
C ILE A 161 11.75 9.99 3.88
N LYS A 162 12.93 9.98 4.53
CA LYS A 162 14.01 10.93 4.24
C LYS A 162 14.45 10.88 2.77
N ALA A 163 14.50 9.69 2.16
CA ALA A 163 14.82 9.53 0.75
C ALA A 163 13.70 10.04 -0.20
N ALA A 164 12.43 9.86 0.15
CA ALA A 164 11.28 10.34 -0.61
C ALA A 164 11.15 11.88 -0.54
N THR A 165 11.25 12.46 0.66
CA THR A 165 11.21 13.92 0.88
C THR A 165 12.38 14.64 0.23
N ARG A 166 13.58 14.03 0.20
CA ARG A 166 14.74 14.57 -0.54
C ARG A 166 14.52 14.62 -2.05
N LYS A 167 13.67 13.74 -2.59
CA LYS A 167 13.36 13.66 -4.03
C LYS A 167 12.31 14.69 -4.46
N GLU A 168 11.39 15.08 -3.56
CA GLU A 168 10.39 16.13 -3.80
C GLU A 168 10.95 17.56 -3.61
N GLY A 169 11.96 17.75 -2.76
CA GLY A 169 12.60 19.07 -2.57
C GLY A 169 13.66 19.47 -3.60
N ALA A 170 13.95 18.60 -4.58
CA ALA A 170 14.95 18.81 -5.62
C ALA A 170 14.35 19.03 -7.02
N ALA A 171 13.03 19.24 -7.11
CA ALA A 171 12.28 19.50 -8.34
C ALA A 171 11.67 20.90 -8.34
#